data_AF-A0A1E5SSR1-F1
#
_entry.id   AF-A0A1E5SSR1-F1
#
_cell.length_a   1.000
_cell.length_b   1.000
_cell.length_c   1.000
_cell.angle_alpha   90.00
_cell.angle_beta   90.00
_cell.angle_gamma   90.00
#
_symmetry.space_group_name_H-M   'P 1'
#
loop_
_entity.id
_entity.type
_entity.pdbx_description
1 polymer ?
#
loop_
_entity_poly.entity_id
_entity_poly.type
_entity_poly.pdbx_seq_one_letter_code
_entity_poly.pdbx_strand_id
1 'polypeptide(L)'
;MEAVAQENKTLVRSLLGKLEEVGQNITWRINNTYSNGIDNTVLEIQIFENKIQTGRIAFQLEDGHVINYRYKDLEKRLPIQIMDMLLDVIGYELDHA
;
A
#
# COMPACT_ATOMS: atom_id res chain seq x y z
N MET A 1 -12.39 17.23 1.19
CA MET A 1 -12.30 15.76 1.34
C MET A 1 -11.95 15.08 0.02
N GLU A 2 -12.66 15.33 -1.09
CA GLU A 2 -12.31 14.72 -2.40
C GLU A 2 -10.88 15.03 -2.90
N ALA A 3 -10.39 16.26 -2.70
CA ALA A 3 -9.05 16.64 -3.13
C ALA A 3 -7.93 15.85 -2.41
N VAL A 4 -8.07 15.65 -1.09
CA VAL A 4 -7.10 14.92 -0.26
C VAL A 4 -7.10 13.42 -0.63
N ALA A 5 -8.28 12.84 -0.83
CA ALA A 5 -8.40 11.46 -1.29
C ALA A 5 -7.76 11.25 -2.69
N GLN A 6 -7.88 12.24 -3.58
CA GLN A 6 -7.28 12.18 -4.90
C GLN A 6 -5.75 12.33 -4.87
N GLU A 7 -5.24 13.18 -3.99
CA GLU A 7 -3.80 13.33 -3.73
C GLU A 7 -3.22 12.03 -3.16
N ASN A 8 -3.84 11.45 -2.12
CA ASN A 8 -3.43 10.18 -1.53
C ASN A 8 -3.40 9.05 -2.57
N LYS A 9 -4.41 8.94 -3.45
CA LYS A 9 -4.40 7.96 -4.56
C LYS A 9 -3.21 8.16 -5.49
N THR A 10 -2.87 9.41 -5.79
CA THR A 10 -1.78 9.74 -6.72
C THR A 10 -0.43 9.37 -6.11
N LEU A 11 -0.22 9.71 -4.84
CA LEU A 11 0.99 9.36 -4.09
C LEU A 11 1.15 7.85 -3.92
N VAL A 12 0.10 7.15 -3.49
CA VAL A 12 0.10 5.69 -3.36
C VAL A 12 0.44 5.03 -4.70
N ARG A 13 -0.16 5.47 -5.81
CA ARG A 13 0.16 4.93 -7.15
C ARG A 13 1.61 5.20 -7.55
N SER A 14 2.15 6.39 -7.25
CA SER A 14 3.54 6.72 -7.56
C SER A 14 4.51 5.82 -6.79
N LEU A 15 4.26 5.57 -5.50
CA LEU A 15 5.09 4.68 -4.68
C LEU A 15 5.00 3.23 -5.13
N LEU A 16 3.80 2.77 -5.50
CA LEU A 16 3.62 1.43 -6.05
C LEU A 16 4.31 1.26 -7.42
N GLY A 17 4.29 2.27 -8.28
CA GLY A 17 5.09 2.27 -9.51
C GLY A 17 6.58 2.17 -9.21
N LYS A 18 7.07 2.87 -8.18
CA LYS A 18 8.47 2.76 -7.76
C LYS A 18 8.81 1.36 -7.25
N LEU A 19 7.89 0.73 -6.51
CA LEU A 19 8.04 -0.64 -6.05
C LEU A 19 8.16 -1.64 -7.21
N GLU A 20 7.39 -1.45 -8.29
CA GLU A 20 7.49 -2.28 -9.51
C GLU A 20 8.85 -2.12 -10.22
N GLU A 21 9.43 -0.91 -10.21
CA GLU A 21 10.75 -0.66 -10.80
C GLU A 21 11.89 -1.33 -10.01
N VAL A 22 11.77 -1.36 -8.68
CA VAL A 22 12.82 -1.83 -7.79
C VAL A 22 12.75 -3.34 -7.58
N GLY A 23 11.55 -3.87 -7.39
CA GLY A 23 11.34 -5.27 -7.05
C GLY A 23 11.43 -6.21 -8.26
N GLN A 24 11.87 -7.44 -8.04
CA GLN A 24 11.97 -8.43 -9.11
C GLN A 24 10.60 -9.02 -9.45
N ASN A 25 10.06 -8.65 -10.62
CA ASN A 25 8.78 -9.17 -11.12
C ASN A 25 7.62 -8.92 -10.13
N ILE A 26 7.64 -7.75 -9.49
CA ILE A 26 6.54 -7.29 -8.64
C ILE A 26 5.42 -6.72 -9.50
N THR A 27 4.19 -7.02 -9.12
CA THR A 27 2.96 -6.40 -9.65
C THR A 27 2.02 -6.11 -8.49
N TRP A 28 1.11 -5.15 -8.65
CA TRP A 28 0.13 -4.82 -7.61
C TRP A 28 -1.26 -4.58 -8.19
N ARG A 29 -2.27 -4.68 -7.32
CA ARG A 29 -3.64 -4.24 -7.59
C ARG A 29 -4.26 -3.58 -6.37
N ILE A 30 -5.16 -2.63 -6.61
CA ILE A 30 -5.93 -1.97 -5.55
C ILE A 30 -7.39 -2.40 -5.66
N ASN A 31 -7.92 -2.96 -4.58
CA ASN A 31 -9.33 -3.29 -4.44
C ASN A 31 -9.99 -2.32 -3.47
N ASN A 32 -11.24 -1.94 -3.76
CA ASN A 32 -12.09 -1.29 -2.76
C ASN A 32 -12.75 -2.37 -1.92
N THR A 33 -12.45 -2.41 -0.62
CA THR A 33 -12.96 -3.45 0.28
C THR A 33 -14.22 -2.98 1.01
N TYR A 34 -14.35 -1.67 1.24
CA TYR A 34 -15.52 -1.08 1.89
C TYR A 34 -15.64 0.41 1.57
N SER A 35 -16.84 0.87 1.28
CA SER A 35 -17.18 2.30 1.24
C SER A 35 -18.58 2.49 1.82
N ASN A 36 -18.69 3.26 2.91
CA ASN A 36 -19.97 3.52 3.57
C ASN A 36 -20.69 4.77 3.05
N GLY A 37 -20.12 5.47 2.05
CA GLY A 37 -20.66 6.72 1.52
C GLY A 37 -20.63 7.91 2.48
N ILE A 38 -20.06 7.76 3.69
CA ILE A 38 -19.96 8.75 4.75
C ILE A 38 -18.55 8.65 5.35
N ASP A 39 -17.56 9.07 4.55
CA ASP A 39 -16.16 9.32 4.96
C ASP A 39 -15.33 8.12 5.44
N ASN A 40 -15.69 6.88 5.09
CA ASN A 40 -14.82 5.73 5.31
C ASN A 40 -14.71 4.86 4.07
N THR A 41 -13.67 5.10 3.26
CA THR A 41 -13.29 4.25 2.14
C THR A 41 -12.05 3.45 2.52
N VAL A 42 -12.21 2.14 2.65
CA VAL A 42 -11.10 1.23 2.88
C VAL A 42 -10.63 0.66 1.56
N LEU A 43 -9.40 0.99 1.21
CA LEU A 43 -8.69 0.42 0.07
C LEU A 43 -7.77 -0.68 0.55
N GLU A 44 -7.59 -1.67 -0.32
CA GLU A 44 -6.66 -2.76 -0.12
C GLU A 44 -5.70 -2.85 -1.29
N ILE A 45 -4.41 -2.74 -1.01
CA ILE A 45 -3.34 -3.02 -1.94
C ILE A 45 -2.97 -4.48 -1.78
N GLN A 46 -2.94 -5.23 -2.88
CA GLN A 46 -2.41 -6.58 -2.94
C GLN A 46 -1.16 -6.56 -3.82
N ILE A 47 -0.07 -7.10 -3.28
CA ILE A 47 1.25 -7.10 -3.94
C ILE A 47 1.62 -8.55 -4.24
N PHE A 48 2.08 -8.77 -5.46
CA PHE A 48 2.45 -10.08 -5.98
C PHE A 48 3.89 -10.03 -6.48
N GLU A 49 4.64 -11.08 -6.20
CA GLU A 49 5.98 -11.33 -6.71
C GLU A 49 5.94 -12.68 -7.41
N ASN A 50 6.36 -12.75 -8.67
CA ASN A 50 6.31 -13.99 -9.46
C ASN A 50 4.91 -14.65 -9.46
N LYS A 51 3.85 -13.83 -9.47
CA LYS A 51 2.42 -14.23 -9.40
C LYS A 51 1.97 -14.84 -8.06
N ILE A 52 2.83 -14.86 -7.05
CA ILE A 52 2.49 -15.28 -5.68
C ILE A 52 2.21 -14.03 -4.85
N GLN A 53 1.12 -14.02 -4.09
CA GLN A 53 0.81 -12.88 -3.23
C GLN A 53 1.76 -12.85 -2.03
N THR A 54 2.61 -11.83 -1.98
CA THR A 54 3.62 -11.61 -0.93
C THR A 54 3.27 -10.45 -0.01
N GLY A 55 2.32 -9.60 -0.43
CA GLY A 55 1.89 -8.43 0.33
C GLY A 55 0.38 -8.18 0.31
N ARG A 56 -0.11 -7.59 1.41
CA ARG A 56 -1.46 -7.05 1.54
C ARG A 56 -1.44 -5.87 2.50
N ILE A 57 -1.99 -4.74 2.10
CA ILE A 57 -2.05 -3.52 2.93
C ILE A 57 -3.46 -2.95 2.82
N ALA A 58 -4.17 -2.87 3.95
CA ALA A 58 -5.49 -2.24 4.05
C ALA A 58 -5.36 -0.88 4.74
N PHE A 59 -5.90 0.17 4.13
CA PHE A 59 -5.79 1.53 4.64
C PHE A 59 -7.05 2.36 4.37
N GLN A 60 -7.27 3.38 5.19
CA GLN A 60 -8.31 4.39 4.98
C GLN A 60 -7.82 5.39 3.94
N LEU A 61 -8.59 5.60 2.89
CA LEU A 61 -8.23 6.50 1.79
C LEU A 61 -8.17 7.96 2.24
N GLU A 62 -9.07 8.34 3.13
CA GLU A 62 -9.32 9.72 3.53
C GLU A 62 -8.13 10.33 4.28
N ASP A 63 -7.50 9.56 5.16
CA ASP A 63 -6.41 10.02 6.02
C ASP A 63 -5.11 9.21 5.87
N GLY A 64 -5.10 8.15 5.07
CA GLY A 64 -3.94 7.30 4.82
C GLY A 64 -3.65 6.30 5.94
N HIS A 65 -4.50 6.19 6.96
CA HIS A 65 -4.25 5.34 8.10
C HIS A 65 -4.24 3.85 7.72
N VAL A 66 -3.16 3.12 8.06
CA VAL A 66 -3.06 1.68 7.82
C VAL A 66 -3.82 0.92 8.90
N ILE A 67 -4.84 0.16 8.48
CA ILE A 67 -5.66 -0.68 9.34
C ILE A 67 -4.94 -1.99 9.64
N ASN A 68 -4.36 -2.61 8.62
CA ASN A 68 -3.63 -3.87 8.74
C ASN A 68 -2.72 -4.07 7.54
N TYR A 69 -1.60 -4.76 7.75
CA TYR A 69 -0.71 -5.13 6.68
C TYR A 69 0.02 -6.45 6.94
N ARG A 70 0.54 -7.01 5.85
CA ARG A 70 1.53 -8.07 5.79
C ARG A 70 2.39 -7.83 4.56
N TYR A 71 3.70 -7.89 4.72
CA TYR A 71 4.63 -7.88 3.59
C TYR A 71 5.87 -8.68 3.93
N LYS A 72 6.07 -9.84 3.28
CA LYS A 72 7.21 -10.75 3.50
C LYS A 72 7.56 -10.88 5.01
N ASP A 73 8.80 -10.62 5.39
CA ASP A 73 9.31 -10.69 6.77
C ASP A 73 9.36 -9.31 7.47
N LEU A 74 8.69 -8.30 6.91
CA LEU A 74 8.71 -6.94 7.45
C LEU A 74 7.95 -6.89 8.80
N GLU A 75 8.65 -6.46 9.85
CA GLU A 75 8.10 -6.40 11.20
C GLU A 75 6.87 -5.49 11.31
N LYS A 76 5.90 -5.93 12.11
CA LYS A 76 4.69 -5.15 12.36
C LYS A 76 4.97 -3.99 13.31
N ARG A 77 4.72 -2.76 12.85
CA ARG A 77 4.69 -1.55 13.68
C ARG A 77 3.30 -0.91 13.53
N LEU A 78 2.73 -0.37 14.61
CA LEU A 78 1.43 0.32 14.57
C LEU A 78 1.44 1.48 15.59
N PRO A 79 0.81 2.62 15.28
CA PRO A 79 0.15 2.97 14.01
C PRO A 79 1.12 3.54 12.95
N ILE A 80 0.90 3.26 11.65
CA ILE A 80 1.72 3.74 10.52
C ILE A 80 0.81 4.38 9.44
N GLN A 81 1.31 5.40 8.73
CA GLN A 81 0.67 5.97 7.54
C GLN A 81 0.99 5.16 6.27
N ILE A 82 0.07 5.11 5.30
CA ILE A 82 0.26 4.30 4.07
C ILE A 82 1.53 4.67 3.30
N MET A 83 1.92 5.95 3.31
CA MET A 83 3.15 6.40 2.67
C MET A 83 4.39 5.81 3.34
N ASP A 84 4.48 5.91 4.67
CA ASP A 84 5.59 5.35 5.44
C ASP A 84 5.69 3.83 5.22
N MET A 85 4.53 3.14 5.23
CA MET A 85 4.46 1.71 4.97
C MET A 85 4.97 1.33 3.57
N LEU A 86 4.61 2.10 2.53
CA LEU A 86 5.09 1.84 1.18
C LEU A 86 6.59 2.16 1.03
N LEU A 87 7.10 3.19 1.71
CA LEU A 87 8.52 3.49 1.76
C LEU A 87 9.32 2.38 2.46
N ASP A 88 8.81 1.84 3.56
CA ASP A 88 9.40 0.69 4.25
C ASP A 88 9.43 -0.55 3.35
N VAL A 89 8.36 -0.80 2.59
CA VAL A 89 8.31 -1.90 1.61
C VAL A 89 9.33 -1.70 0.50
N ILE A 90 9.45 -0.50 -0.05
CA ILE A 90 10.46 -0.19 -1.08
C ILE A 90 11.87 -0.34 -0.50
N GLY A 91 12.11 0.16 0.72
CA GLY A 91 13.39 0.01 1.41
C GLY A 91 13.76 -1.45 1.61
N TYR A 92 12.80 -2.27 2.03
CA TYR A 92 12.99 -3.72 2.15
C TYR A 92 13.42 -4.35 0.82
N GLU A 93 12.76 -4.01 -0.29
CA GLU A 93 13.15 -4.54 -1.60
C GLU A 93 14.52 -4.02 -2.05
N LEU A 94 14.88 -2.77 -1.74
CA LEU A 94 16.22 -2.24 -2.04
C LEU A 94 17.32 -2.97 -1.27
N ASP A 95 17.08 -3.33 -0.01
CA ASP A 95 18.05 -4.03 0.83
C ASP A 95 18.23 -5.51 0.43
N HIS A 96 17.26 -6.08 -0.29
CA HIS A 96 17.22 -7.50 -0.69
C HIS A 96 17.29 -7.74 -2.21
N ALA A 97 17.47 -6.70 -3.03
CA ALA A 97 17.62 -6.77 -4.48
C ALA A 97 19.06 -7.11 -4.93
#